data_AF-A0A428ISY6-F1
#
_entry.id   AF-A0A428ISY6-F1
#
_cell.length_a   1.000
_cell.length_b   1.000
_cell.length_c   1.000
_cell.angle_alpha   90.00
_cell.angle_beta   90.00
_cell.angle_gamma   90.00
#
_symmetry.space_group_name_H-M   'P 1'
#
loop_
_entity.id
_entity.type
_entity.pdbx_description
1 polymer ?
#
loop_
_entity_poly.entity_id
_entity_poly.type
_entity_poly.pdbx_seq_one_letter_code
_entity_poly.pdbx_strand_id
1 'polypeptide(L)'
;MKPRYRAWDVLAEKMIDEILIISFVRKEIIGKFSDGSTSVPLKFEDERNGEDVILMQSTDMVDRDGRIIFEGDIVKMSKDVYSEPTYYEVVRHRGGAYRLESKQHGCELWLRHTDCEVVGNIYENPELLEESK
;
A
#
# COMPACT_ATOMS: atom_id res chain seq x y z
N MET A 1 13.59 10.81 2.59
CA MET A 1 13.93 9.83 3.65
C MET A 1 14.54 8.59 2.98
N LYS A 2 14.87 7.50 3.71
CA LYS A 2 15.24 6.22 3.08
C LYS A 2 13.95 5.46 2.73
N PRO A 3 13.66 5.18 1.44
CA PRO A 3 12.46 4.46 1.04
C PRO A 3 12.36 3.10 1.74
N ARG A 4 11.18 2.78 2.24
CA ARG A 4 10.84 1.43 2.73
C ARG A 4 9.91 0.77 1.73
N TYR A 5 9.96 -0.55 1.70
CA TYR A 5 9.13 -1.36 0.83
C TYR A 5 8.50 -2.47 1.67
N ARG A 6 7.27 -2.81 1.30
CA ARG A 6 6.61 -4.08 1.61
C ARG A 6 6.09 -4.67 0.30
N ALA A 7 5.67 -5.92 0.31
CA ALA A 7 5.14 -6.54 -0.91
C ALA A 7 3.99 -7.49 -0.63
N TRP A 8 3.11 -7.67 -1.61
CA TRP A 8 2.05 -8.66 -1.58
C TRP A 8 2.50 -9.90 -2.34
N ASP A 9 2.57 -11.05 -1.66
CA ASP A 9 2.75 -12.36 -2.31
C ASP A 9 1.40 -12.80 -2.88
N VAL A 10 1.29 -12.80 -4.20
CA VAL A 10 0.02 -13.03 -4.92
C VAL A 10 -0.43 -14.49 -4.79
N LEU A 11 0.52 -15.43 -4.76
CA LEU A 11 0.21 -16.87 -4.71
C LEU A 11 -0.13 -17.32 -3.29
N ALA A 12 0.57 -16.76 -2.29
CA ALA A 12 0.33 -17.09 -0.89
C ALA A 12 -0.79 -16.24 -0.26
N GLU A 13 -1.22 -15.17 -0.92
CA GLU A 13 -2.14 -14.15 -0.41
C GLU A 13 -1.69 -13.61 0.96
N LYS A 14 -0.42 -13.19 1.04
CA LYS A 14 0.21 -12.73 2.28
C LYS A 14 1.07 -11.49 2.10
N MET A 15 1.07 -10.65 3.13
CA MET A 15 1.93 -9.47 3.21
C MET A 15 3.36 -9.83 3.63
N ILE A 16 4.33 -9.38 2.84
CA ILE A 16 5.75 -9.39 3.13
C ILE A 16 6.12 -8.02 3.71
N ASP A 17 6.35 -7.97 5.02
CA ASP A 17 6.54 -6.74 5.78
C ASP A 17 7.95 -6.14 5.66
N GLU A 18 8.96 -6.97 5.42
CA GLU A 18 10.35 -6.54 5.29
C GLU A 18 10.96 -7.08 4.00
N ILE A 19 11.33 -6.19 3.08
CA ILE A 19 12.08 -6.57 1.88
C ILE A 19 13.57 -6.70 2.20
N LEU A 20 14.11 -7.90 2.00
CA LEU A 20 15.53 -8.20 2.23
C LEU A 20 16.37 -7.98 0.96
N ILE A 21 15.86 -8.43 -0.19
CA ILE A 21 16.56 -8.38 -1.47
C ILE A 21 15.57 -7.97 -2.56
N ILE A 22 16.01 -7.02 -3.38
CA ILE A 22 15.43 -6.74 -4.69
C ILE A 22 16.54 -6.93 -5.72
N SER A 23 16.38 -7.90 -6.61
CA SER A 23 17.35 -8.19 -7.66
C SER A 23 16.76 -7.85 -9.02
N PHE A 24 17.18 -6.73 -9.60
CA PHE A 24 16.78 -6.33 -10.96
C PHE A 24 17.37 -7.23 -12.04
N VAL A 25 18.55 -7.84 -11.78
CA VAL A 25 19.17 -8.78 -12.73
C VAL A 25 18.39 -10.09 -12.78
N ARG A 26 17.95 -10.59 -11.63
CA ARG A 26 17.16 -11.85 -11.55
C ARG A 26 15.66 -11.61 -11.68
N LYS A 27 15.21 -10.36 -11.59
CA LYS A 27 13.81 -9.94 -11.49
C LYS A 27 13.10 -10.62 -10.31
N GLU A 28 13.79 -10.69 -9.17
CA GLU A 28 13.34 -11.41 -7.98
C GLU A 28 13.31 -10.53 -6.73
N ILE A 29 12.37 -10.82 -5.84
CA ILE A 29 12.29 -10.27 -4.48
C ILE A 29 12.35 -11.41 -3.48
N ILE A 30 13.02 -11.15 -2.36
CA ILE A 30 12.98 -11.99 -1.16
C ILE A 30 12.69 -11.07 0.02
N GLY A 31 11.75 -11.47 0.86
CA GLY A 31 11.41 -10.72 2.07
C GLY A 31 11.00 -11.62 3.24
N LYS A 32 10.66 -10.99 4.36
CA LYS A 32 10.13 -11.66 5.54
C LYS A 32 8.67 -11.33 5.76
N PHE A 33 7.91 -12.34 6.18
CA PHE A 33 6.56 -12.20 6.69
C PHE A 33 6.58 -11.80 8.17
N SER A 34 5.44 -11.34 8.68
CA SER A 34 5.22 -10.98 10.08
C SER A 34 5.50 -12.12 11.08
N ASP A 35 5.33 -13.38 10.66
CA ASP A 35 5.64 -14.56 11.46
C ASP A 35 7.16 -14.85 11.55
N GLY A 36 7.99 -14.07 10.87
CA GLY A 36 9.44 -14.17 10.85
C GLY A 36 9.99 -15.16 9.80
N SER A 37 9.13 -15.85 9.06
CA SER A 37 9.56 -16.71 7.94
C SER A 37 10.00 -15.89 6.73
N THR A 38 10.86 -16.48 5.90
CA THR A 38 11.40 -15.85 4.68
C THR A 38 10.70 -16.41 3.46
N SER A 39 10.34 -15.54 2.52
CA SER A 39 9.77 -15.95 1.23
C SER A 39 10.76 -16.76 0.39
N VAL A 40 10.25 -17.58 -0.50
CA VAL A 40 11.03 -18.03 -1.67
C VAL A 40 11.32 -16.82 -2.58
N PRO A 41 12.27 -16.90 -3.54
CA PRO A 41 12.42 -15.87 -4.55
C PRO A 41 11.13 -15.73 -5.38
N LEU A 42 10.51 -14.55 -5.36
CA LEU A 42 9.28 -14.24 -6.09
C LEU A 42 9.56 -13.31 -7.27
N LYS A 43 8.93 -13.54 -8.44
CA LYS A 43 9.15 -12.73 -9.64
C LYS A 43 8.21 -11.53 -9.72
N PHE A 44 8.77 -10.32 -9.88
CA PHE A 44 7.98 -9.09 -10.09
C PHE A 44 7.84 -8.68 -11.57
N GLU A 45 8.34 -9.50 -12.49
CA GLU A 45 8.17 -9.35 -13.94
C GLU A 45 8.19 -10.76 -14.55
N ASP A 46 7.04 -11.46 -14.55
CA ASP A 46 6.87 -12.71 -15.29
C ASP A 46 5.90 -12.51 -16.47
N GLU A 47 6.47 -12.53 -17.68
CA GLU A 47 5.76 -12.37 -18.94
C GLU A 47 4.75 -13.50 -19.23
N ARG A 48 4.76 -14.60 -18.46
CA ARG A 48 3.93 -15.79 -18.71
C ARG A 48 2.70 -15.86 -17.81
N ASN A 49 2.82 -15.47 -16.55
CA ASN A 49 1.82 -15.73 -15.52
C ASN A 49 1.36 -14.49 -14.72
N GLY A 50 1.87 -13.29 -15.04
CA GLY A 50 1.68 -12.11 -14.20
C GLY A 50 2.71 -12.06 -13.06
N GLU A 51 2.67 -11.02 -12.24
CA GLU A 51 3.64 -10.84 -11.15
C GLU A 51 3.32 -11.80 -9.98
N ASP A 52 4.30 -12.57 -9.49
CA ASP A 52 4.16 -13.38 -8.27
C ASP A 52 4.06 -12.49 -7.03
N VAL A 53 4.56 -11.27 -7.15
CA VAL A 53 4.74 -10.33 -6.04
C VAL A 53 4.55 -8.90 -6.50
N ILE A 54 3.80 -8.12 -5.72
CA ILE A 54 3.54 -6.71 -6.01
C ILE A 54 4.22 -5.83 -4.95
N LEU A 55 5.15 -4.97 -5.38
CA LEU A 55 5.87 -4.05 -4.49
C LEU A 55 5.03 -2.82 -4.14
N MET A 56 5.05 -2.44 -2.87
CA MET A 56 4.45 -1.22 -2.36
C MET A 56 5.53 -0.34 -1.72
N GLN A 57 5.64 0.90 -2.18
CA GLN A 57 6.62 1.88 -1.68
C GLN A 57 6.02 2.74 -0.56
N SER A 58 6.80 3.05 0.47
CA SER A 58 6.41 4.03 1.51
C SER A 58 6.32 5.44 0.95
N THR A 59 5.32 6.21 1.38
CA THR A 59 5.03 7.57 0.91
C THR A 59 5.85 8.68 1.57
N ASP A 60 6.76 8.31 2.47
CA ASP A 60 7.51 9.20 3.36
C ASP A 60 6.66 9.98 4.41
N MET A 61 5.36 9.68 4.52
CA MET A 61 4.44 10.29 5.48
C MET A 61 3.93 9.26 6.50
N VAL A 62 3.45 9.77 7.63
CA VAL A 62 2.78 8.96 8.67
C VAL A 62 1.34 9.42 8.86
N ASP A 63 0.47 8.48 9.22
CA ASP A 63 -0.92 8.78 9.57
C ASP A 63 -1.04 9.44 10.96
N ARG A 64 -2.27 9.68 11.43
CA ARG A 64 -2.53 10.30 12.73
C ARG A 64 -1.99 9.50 13.93
N ASP A 65 -1.84 8.19 13.76
CA ASP A 65 -1.37 7.25 14.78
C ASP A 65 0.14 6.98 14.67
N GLY A 66 0.83 7.69 13.76
CA GLY A 66 2.26 7.59 13.54
C GLY A 66 2.69 6.38 12.70
N ARG A 67 1.74 5.70 12.04
CA ARG A 67 2.02 4.56 11.14
C ARG A 67 2.51 5.09 9.80
N ILE A 68 3.54 4.46 9.23
CA ILE A 68 4.04 4.81 7.90
C ILE A 68 2.98 4.43 6.87
N ILE A 69 2.66 5.36 5.98
CA ILE A 69 1.71 5.16 4.90
C ILE A 69 2.46 4.62 3.67
N PHE A 70 1.95 3.57 3.06
CA PHE A 70 2.43 2.93 1.84
C PHE A 70 1.45 3.11 0.68
N GLU A 71 1.96 2.98 -0.53
CA GLU A 71 1.14 2.80 -1.72
C GLU A 71 0.20 1.60 -1.55
N GLY A 72 -1.06 1.76 -1.96
CA GLY A 72 -2.12 0.76 -1.79
C GLY A 72 -2.71 0.65 -0.38
N ASP A 73 -2.25 1.45 0.60
CA ASP A 73 -2.94 1.54 1.89
C ASP A 73 -4.36 2.09 1.71
N ILE A 74 -5.28 1.58 2.53
CA ILE A 74 -6.62 2.13 2.69
C ILE A 74 -6.63 2.93 3.99
N VAL A 75 -6.99 4.19 3.87
CA VAL A 75 -7.13 5.10 5.01
C VAL A 75 -8.58 5.48 5.24
N LYS A 76 -8.93 5.67 6.52
CA LYS A 76 -10.22 6.18 6.94
C LYS A 76 -10.10 7.65 7.34
N MET A 77 -10.97 8.49 6.78
CA MET A 77 -11.09 9.89 7.18
C MET A 77 -12.40 10.55 6.74
N SER A 78 -12.77 11.63 7.41
CA SER A 78 -13.84 12.51 6.95
C SER A 78 -13.33 13.53 5.93
N LYS A 79 -14.13 13.80 4.90
CA LYS A 79 -13.86 14.88 3.95
C LYS A 79 -13.77 16.25 4.63
N ASP A 80 -14.70 16.52 5.54
CA ASP A 80 -14.81 17.73 6.35
C ASP A 80 -15.48 17.41 7.70
N VAL A 81 -15.66 18.42 8.54
CA VAL A 81 -16.19 18.28 9.92
C VAL A 81 -17.63 17.77 9.95
N TYR A 82 -18.39 17.91 8.86
CA TYR A 82 -19.80 17.50 8.78
C TYR A 82 -19.99 16.16 8.06
N SER A 83 -18.94 15.62 7.47
CA SER A 83 -18.99 14.39 6.71
C SER A 83 -18.68 13.19 7.60
N GLU A 84 -19.47 12.13 7.44
CA GLU A 84 -19.12 10.83 8.01
C GLU A 84 -17.78 10.35 7.43
N PRO A 85 -16.94 9.66 8.23
CA PRO A 85 -15.70 9.08 7.73
C PRO A 85 -15.96 8.08 6.61
N THR A 86 -15.13 8.12 5.57
CA THR A 86 -15.13 7.16 4.47
C THR A 86 -13.72 6.65 4.20
N TYR A 87 -13.61 5.71 3.27
CA TYR A 87 -12.37 5.04 2.92
C TYR A 87 -11.77 5.63 1.64
N TYR A 88 -10.45 5.77 1.64
CA TYR A 88 -9.67 6.24 0.51
C TYR A 88 -8.48 5.30 0.30
N GLU A 89 -8.20 4.99 -0.96
CA GLU A 89 -6.97 4.33 -1.37
C GLU A 89 -5.84 5.36 -1.49
N VAL A 90 -4.64 4.98 -1.04
CA VAL A 90 -3.41 5.74 -1.27
C VAL A 90 -2.80 5.32 -2.60
N VAL A 91 -2.94 6.17 -3.62
CA VAL A 91 -2.47 5.89 -4.97
C VAL A 91 -1.33 6.82 -5.38
N ARG A 92 -0.51 6.36 -6.32
CA ARG A 92 0.51 7.18 -6.97
C ARG A 92 -0.05 7.82 -8.24
N HIS A 93 -0.05 9.15 -8.30
CA HIS A 93 -0.57 9.90 -9.43
C HIS A 93 0.55 10.37 -10.39
N ARG A 94 0.16 10.87 -11.57
CA ARG A 94 1.08 11.48 -12.54
C ARG A 94 1.93 12.57 -11.87
N GLY A 95 3.23 12.52 -12.11
CA GLY A 95 4.22 13.38 -11.46
C GLY A 95 4.83 12.79 -10.19
N GLY A 96 4.39 11.60 -9.77
CA GLY A 96 4.97 10.85 -8.65
C GLY A 96 4.47 11.26 -7.28
N ALA A 97 3.49 12.16 -7.20
CA ALA A 97 2.81 12.53 -5.95
C ALA A 97 1.83 11.45 -5.50
N TYR A 98 1.65 11.31 -4.19
CA TYR A 98 0.68 10.41 -3.59
C TYR A 98 -0.65 11.14 -3.32
N ARG A 99 -1.75 10.48 -3.66
CA ARG A 99 -3.11 10.99 -3.51
C ARG A 99 -3.98 10.01 -2.75
N LEU A 100 -5.01 10.55 -2.12
CA LEU A 100 -6.13 9.80 -1.58
C LEU A 100 -7.22 9.77 -2.64
N GLU A 101 -7.63 8.58 -3.05
CA GLU A 101 -8.70 8.37 -4.02
C GLU A 101 -9.84 7.55 -3.44
N SER A 102 -11.06 8.05 -3.61
CA SER A 102 -12.29 7.29 -3.40
C SER A 102 -13.22 7.51 -4.58
N LYS A 103 -14.32 6.75 -4.63
CA LYS A 103 -15.33 6.87 -5.70
C LYS A 103 -15.96 8.26 -5.78
N GLN A 104 -15.96 9.02 -4.70
CA GLN A 104 -16.65 10.30 -4.61
C GLN A 104 -15.71 11.50 -4.67
N HIS A 105 -14.53 11.42 -4.04
CA HIS A 105 -13.61 12.54 -3.87
C HIS A 105 -12.16 12.05 -3.88
N GLY A 106 -11.25 12.96 -4.20
CA GLY A 106 -9.82 12.72 -4.00
C GLY A 106 -9.09 13.99 -3.63
N CYS A 107 -7.98 13.84 -2.92
CA CYS A 107 -7.12 14.94 -2.49
C CYS A 107 -5.66 14.49 -2.41
N GLU A 108 -4.75 15.44 -2.27
CA GLU A 108 -3.33 15.13 -2.12
C GLU A 108 -3.04 14.58 -0.72
N LEU A 109 -2.29 13.47 -0.64
CA LEU A 109 -1.98 12.84 0.65
C LEU A 109 -1.21 13.78 1.58
N TRP A 110 -0.25 14.56 1.03
CA TRP A 110 0.58 15.48 1.82
C TRP A 110 -0.19 16.61 2.50
N LEU A 111 -1.42 16.90 2.08
CA LEU A 111 -2.28 17.88 2.74
C LEU A 111 -3.03 17.30 3.93
N ARG A 112 -3.21 15.97 3.99
CA ARG A 112 -4.22 15.32 4.83
C ARG A 112 -3.71 14.10 5.60
N HIS A 113 -2.45 13.72 5.44
CA HIS A 113 -1.90 12.49 6.05
C HIS A 113 -2.11 12.42 7.57
N THR A 114 -2.04 13.54 8.29
CA THR A 114 -2.27 13.58 9.75
C THR A 114 -3.74 13.43 10.16
N ASP A 115 -4.67 13.54 9.22
CA ASP A 115 -6.11 13.36 9.45
C ASP A 115 -6.56 11.92 9.10
N CYS A 116 -5.69 11.14 8.46
CA CYS A 116 -5.91 9.75 8.07
C CYS A 116 -5.66 8.79 9.25
N GLU A 117 -6.37 7.68 9.26
CA GLU A 117 -6.00 6.44 9.97
C GLU A 117 -5.82 5.32 8.94
N VAL A 118 -4.65 4.67 8.89
CA VAL A 118 -4.45 3.47 8.06
C VAL A 118 -5.21 2.32 8.69
N VAL A 119 -6.17 1.76 7.95
CA VAL A 119 -7.09 0.71 8.42
C VAL A 119 -6.94 -0.62 7.67
N GLY A 120 -6.19 -0.64 6.56
CA GLY A 120 -5.96 -1.82 5.75
C GLY A 120 -5.20 -1.48 4.47
N ASN A 121 -5.24 -2.37 3.49
CA ASN A 121 -4.73 -2.13 2.15
C ASN A 121 -5.59 -2.86 1.10
N ILE A 122 -5.40 -2.51 -0.18
CA ILE A 122 -6.22 -3.04 -1.28
C ILE A 122 -6.12 -4.55 -1.50
N TYR A 123 -5.09 -5.21 -0.94
CA TYR A 123 -4.89 -6.65 -1.09
C TYR A 123 -5.53 -7.43 0.06
N GLU A 124 -5.27 -7.01 1.30
CA GLU A 124 -5.81 -7.69 2.49
C GLU A 124 -7.24 -7.28 2.83
N ASN A 125 -7.67 -6.08 2.40
CA ASN A 125 -8.96 -5.49 2.77
C ASN A 125 -9.70 -4.81 1.60
N PRO A 126 -9.85 -5.46 0.42
CA PRO A 126 -10.52 -4.86 -0.72
C PRO A 126 -11.98 -4.45 -0.42
N GLU A 127 -12.64 -5.13 0.52
CA GLU A 127 -14.02 -4.87 0.92
C GLU A 127 -14.26 -3.46 1.47
N LEU A 128 -13.25 -2.82 2.07
CA LEU A 128 -13.37 -1.47 2.63
C LEU A 128 -13.67 -0.41 1.55
N LEU A 129 -13.21 -0.63 0.31
CA LEU A 129 -13.50 0.26 -0.82
C LEU A 129 -14.82 -0.11 -1.53
N GLU A 130 -15.40 -1.26 -1.22
CA GLU A 130 -16.70 -1.68 -1.75
C GLU A 130 -17.87 -1.13 -0.93
N GLU A 131 -17.74 -1.06 0.40
CA GLU A 131 -18.75 -0.53 1.32
C GLU A 131 -18.98 0.99 1.16
N SER A 132 -18.05 1.72 0.55
CA SER A 132 -18.20 3.15 0.25
C SER A 132 -19.10 3.44 -0.97
N LYS A 133 -19.99 2.50 -1.35
CA LYS A 133 -20.91 2.59 -2.50
C LYS A 133 -22.21 3.29 -2.15
#